data_AF-A0A5C4V897-F1
#
_entry.id   AF-A0A5C4V897-F1
#
_cell.length_a   1.000
_cell.length_b   1.000
_cell.length_c   1.000
_cell.angle_alpha   90.00
_cell.angle_beta   90.00
_cell.angle_gamma   90.00
#
_symmetry.space_group_name_H-M   'P 1'
#
loop_
_entity.id
_entity.type
_entity.pdbx_description
1 polymer ?
#
loop_
_entity_poly.entity_id
_entity_poly.type
_entity_poly.pdbx_seq_one_letter_code
_entity_poly.pdbx_strand_id
1 'polypeptide(L)'
;MEGATTVAVAIVGVLGTLLSALLTQRAAARATRVELAHAERERAREREERERADARELRRASYVALNQLARAHHRALGTWYEARSPGARTGVEAEERAPREAAEKARDELNAAYAEAQLAVSDEVLTAVSRLVLPLFRIQEALEKRSSPGEGEDIAELMGLASRRLYEARQVMRRDLGISQLPVERPEDHGKR
;
A
#
# COMPACT_ATOMS: atom_id res chain seq x y z
N MET A 1 -57.40 -56.18 40.67
CA MET A 1 -56.20 -55.99 39.81
C MET A 1 -56.23 -54.69 39.00
N GLU A 2 -57.36 -53.96 38.91
CA GLU A 2 -57.48 -52.74 38.08
C GLU A 2 -56.65 -51.52 38.55
N GLY A 3 -56.44 -51.34 39.86
CA GLY A 3 -55.71 -50.17 40.37
C GLY A 3 -54.20 -50.15 40.06
N ALA A 4 -53.56 -51.32 39.96
CA ALA A 4 -52.13 -51.42 39.65
C ALA A 4 -51.85 -51.01 38.19
N THR A 5 -52.74 -51.37 37.27
CA THR A 5 -52.68 -50.97 35.86
C THR A 5 -52.83 -49.46 35.67
N THR A 6 -53.73 -48.80 36.40
CA THR A 6 -53.95 -47.34 36.30
C THR A 6 -52.74 -46.53 36.75
N VAL A 7 -52.10 -46.94 37.85
CA VAL A 7 -50.87 -46.31 38.37
C VAL A 7 -49.71 -46.52 37.39
N ALA A 8 -49.58 -47.72 36.82
CA ALA A 8 -48.55 -48.02 35.82
C ALA A 8 -48.69 -47.14 34.57
N VAL A 9 -49.91 -46.95 34.07
CA VAL A 9 -50.19 -46.08 32.91
C VAL A 9 -49.82 -44.61 33.20
N ALA A 10 -50.15 -44.11 34.40
CA ALA A 10 -49.81 -42.74 34.80
C ALA A 10 -48.30 -42.50 34.85
N ILE A 11 -47.53 -43.45 35.41
CA ILE A 11 -46.07 -43.37 35.49
C ILE A 11 -45.45 -43.34 34.08
N VAL A 12 -45.92 -44.20 33.18
CA VAL A 12 -45.44 -44.25 31.79
C VAL A 12 -45.73 -42.94 31.06
N GLY A 13 -46.90 -42.34 31.26
CA GLY A 13 -47.24 -41.04 30.66
C GLY A 13 -46.34 -39.89 31.13
N VAL A 14 -46.04 -39.85 32.44
CA VAL A 14 -45.12 -38.85 33.01
C VAL A 14 -43.69 -39.07 32.52
N LEU A 15 -43.20 -40.31 32.52
CA LEU A 15 -41.86 -40.65 32.01
C LEU A 15 -41.72 -40.32 30.52
N GLY A 16 -42.73 -40.65 29.70
CA GLY A 16 -42.74 -40.32 28.28
C GLY A 16 -42.67 -38.81 28.03
N THR A 17 -43.40 -38.02 28.82
CA THR A 17 -43.37 -36.55 28.74
C THR A 17 -42.02 -35.98 29.15
N LEU A 18 -41.45 -36.44 30.26
CA LEU A 18 -40.14 -35.99 30.75
C LEU A 18 -39.00 -36.36 29.78
N LEU A 19 -39.03 -37.57 29.22
CA LEU A 19 -38.06 -38.01 28.22
C LEU A 19 -38.19 -37.20 26.93
N SER A 20 -39.42 -36.94 26.47
CA SER A 20 -39.68 -36.10 25.30
C SER A 20 -39.19 -34.67 25.48
N ALA A 21 -39.46 -34.07 26.65
CA ALA A 21 -38.97 -32.73 26.99
C ALA A 21 -37.43 -32.67 27.02
N LEU A 22 -36.78 -33.67 27.63
CA LEU A 22 -35.31 -33.72 27.71
C LEU A 22 -34.67 -33.89 26.32
N LEU A 23 -35.24 -34.75 25.46
CA LEU A 23 -34.78 -34.93 24.09
C LEU A 23 -34.94 -33.65 23.28
N THR A 24 -36.08 -32.98 23.41
CA THR A 24 -36.35 -31.69 22.73
C THR A 24 -35.37 -30.62 23.20
N GLN A 25 -35.12 -30.51 24.50
CA GLN A 25 -34.17 -29.55 25.06
C GLN A 25 -32.73 -29.83 24.59
N ARG A 26 -32.32 -31.10 24.52
CA ARG A 26 -31.00 -31.47 23.98
C ARG A 26 -30.88 -31.20 22.49
N ALA A 27 -31.94 -31.48 21.71
CA ALA A 27 -31.95 -31.19 20.28
C ALA A 27 -31.85 -29.68 20.03
N ALA A 28 -32.62 -28.86 20.76
CA ALA A 28 -32.54 -27.41 20.71
C ALA A 28 -31.16 -26.90 21.10
N ALA A 29 -30.59 -27.37 22.22
CA ALA A 29 -29.26 -26.98 22.66
C ALA A 29 -28.17 -27.35 21.63
N ARG A 30 -28.30 -28.50 20.96
CA ARG A 30 -27.38 -28.90 19.89
C ARG A 30 -27.53 -28.01 18.65
N ALA A 31 -28.76 -27.70 18.25
CA ALA A 31 -29.03 -26.80 17.12
C ALA A 31 -28.43 -25.41 17.36
N THR A 32 -28.69 -24.81 18.54
CA THR A 32 -28.12 -23.52 18.93
C THR A 32 -26.60 -23.53 18.93
N ARG A 33 -25.95 -24.62 19.40
CA ARG A 33 -24.47 -24.73 19.36
C ARG A 33 -23.94 -24.75 17.92
N VAL A 34 -24.61 -25.45 17.02
CA VAL A 34 -24.22 -25.52 15.61
C VAL A 34 -24.37 -24.14 14.97
N GLU A 35 -25.49 -23.46 15.19
CA GLU A 35 -25.74 -22.10 14.70
C GLU A 35 -24.70 -21.10 15.21
N LEU A 36 -24.40 -21.12 16.51
CA LEU A 36 -23.36 -20.26 17.10
C LEU A 36 -21.98 -20.53 16.47
N ALA A 37 -21.60 -21.81 16.32
CA ALA A 37 -20.34 -22.17 15.69
C ALA A 37 -20.26 -21.78 14.20
N HIS A 38 -21.38 -21.75 13.49
CA HIS A 38 -21.43 -21.22 12.13
C HIS A 38 -21.28 -19.70 12.12
N ALA A 39 -22.04 -18.99 12.97
CA ALA A 39 -21.96 -17.54 13.09
C ALA A 39 -20.56 -17.06 13.52
N GLU A 40 -19.89 -17.76 14.42
CA GLU A 40 -18.51 -17.45 14.82
C GLU A 40 -17.52 -17.60 13.66
N ARG A 41 -17.67 -18.66 12.86
CA ARG A 41 -16.84 -18.90 11.68
C ARG A 41 -17.08 -17.85 10.60
N GLU A 42 -18.33 -17.46 10.36
CA GLU A 42 -18.67 -16.39 9.43
C GLU A 42 -18.07 -15.06 9.88
N ARG A 43 -18.26 -14.68 11.15
CA ARG A 43 -17.66 -13.46 11.70
C ARG A 43 -16.13 -13.47 11.63
N ALA A 44 -15.49 -14.62 11.81
CA ALA A 44 -14.03 -14.74 11.68
C ALA A 44 -13.58 -14.51 10.23
N ARG A 45 -14.28 -15.09 9.26
CA ARG A 45 -14.01 -14.88 7.82
C ARG A 45 -14.24 -13.43 7.42
N GLU A 46 -15.35 -12.83 7.85
CA GLU A 46 -15.63 -11.41 7.58
C GLU A 46 -14.55 -10.49 8.14
N ARG A 47 -14.05 -10.76 9.36
CA ARG A 47 -12.94 -9.99 9.94
C ARG A 47 -11.67 -10.13 9.10
N GLU A 48 -11.30 -11.35 8.73
CA GLU A 48 -10.10 -11.60 7.93
C GLU A 48 -10.21 -10.95 6.53
N GLU A 49 -11.38 -10.99 5.90
CA GLU A 49 -11.62 -10.34 4.60
C GLU A 49 -11.52 -8.81 4.72
N ARG A 50 -12.06 -8.22 5.78
CA ARG A 50 -11.94 -6.79 6.07
C ARG A 50 -10.49 -6.39 6.32
N GLU A 51 -9.77 -7.10 7.18
CA GLU A 51 -8.34 -6.83 7.44
C GLU A 51 -7.50 -6.89 6.15
N ARG A 52 -7.77 -7.86 5.27
CA ARG A 52 -7.11 -7.98 3.96
C ARG A 52 -7.52 -6.86 2.99
N ALA A 53 -8.74 -6.34 3.08
CA ALA A 53 -9.18 -5.21 2.27
C ALA A 53 -8.53 -3.90 2.76
N ASP A 54 -8.52 -3.67 4.07
CA ASP A 54 -7.93 -2.50 4.71
C ASP A 54 -6.42 -2.44 4.45
N ALA A 55 -5.71 -3.56 4.58
CA ALA A 55 -4.29 -3.63 4.25
C ALA A 55 -3.99 -3.34 2.77
N ARG A 56 -4.87 -3.79 1.86
CA ARG A 56 -4.74 -3.49 0.42
C ARG A 56 -5.00 -2.02 0.12
N GLU A 57 -5.99 -1.41 0.77
CA GLU A 57 -6.29 0.01 0.59
C GLU A 57 -5.18 0.90 1.15
N LEU A 58 -4.64 0.55 2.32
CA LEU A 58 -3.49 1.24 2.91
C LEU A 58 -2.29 1.23 1.95
N ARG A 59 -1.93 0.07 1.39
CA ARG A 59 -0.86 -0.05 0.38
C ARG A 59 -1.14 0.80 -0.85
N ARG A 60 -2.37 0.75 -1.36
CA ARG A 60 -2.77 1.55 -2.52
C ARG A 60 -2.59 3.05 -2.24
N ALA A 61 -3.02 3.53 -1.08
CA ALA A 61 -2.84 4.92 -0.67
C ALA A 61 -1.35 5.30 -0.59
N SER A 62 -0.51 4.45 0.04
CA SER A 62 0.94 4.66 0.09
C SER A 62 1.58 4.71 -1.30
N TYR A 63 1.16 3.84 -2.24
CA TYR A 63 1.68 3.84 -3.61
C TYR A 63 1.27 5.09 -4.39
N VAL A 64 0.06 5.58 -4.18
CA VAL A 64 -0.39 6.86 -4.78
C VAL A 64 0.47 8.01 -4.28
N ALA A 65 0.66 8.12 -2.96
CA ALA A 65 1.47 9.18 -2.36
C ALA A 65 2.93 9.14 -2.87
N LEU A 66 3.59 7.97 -2.79
CA LEU A 66 4.95 7.79 -3.28
C LEU A 66 5.10 8.15 -4.76
N ASN A 67 4.17 7.70 -5.62
CA ASN A 67 4.26 7.97 -7.05
C ASN A 67 4.09 9.46 -7.36
N GLN A 68 3.13 10.11 -6.70
CA GLN A 68 2.86 11.53 -6.89
C GLN A 68 4.03 12.38 -6.43
N LEU A 69 4.53 12.14 -5.21
CA LEU A 69 5.57 12.95 -4.58
C LEU A 69 6.93 12.72 -5.23
N ALA A 70 7.29 11.49 -5.60
CA ALA A 70 8.52 11.24 -6.32
C ALA A 70 8.54 11.91 -7.71
N ARG A 71 7.39 11.95 -8.40
CA ARG A 71 7.24 12.69 -9.65
C ARG A 71 7.24 14.21 -9.45
N ALA A 72 6.68 14.70 -8.36
CA ALA A 72 6.74 16.12 -8.02
C ALA A 72 8.19 16.55 -7.77
N HIS A 73 8.93 15.76 -6.98
CA HIS A 73 10.34 16.02 -6.69
C HIS A 73 11.20 15.95 -7.96
N HIS A 74 11.06 14.90 -8.78
CA HIS A 74 11.77 14.78 -10.07
C HIS A 74 11.50 15.96 -11.00
N ARG A 75 10.25 16.43 -11.10
CA ARG A 75 9.91 17.61 -11.91
C ARG A 75 10.52 18.89 -11.35
N ALA A 76 10.45 19.10 -10.03
CA ALA A 76 11.02 20.29 -9.39
C ALA A 76 12.55 20.36 -9.59
N LEU A 77 13.24 19.21 -9.48
CA LEU A 77 14.66 19.12 -9.80
C LEU A 77 14.96 19.43 -11.27
N GLY A 78 14.11 18.99 -12.19
CA GLY A 78 14.21 19.35 -13.61
C GLY A 78 14.08 20.85 -13.84
N THR A 79 13.07 21.50 -13.24
CA THR A 79 12.90 22.96 -13.32
C THR A 79 14.09 23.71 -12.73
N TRP A 80 14.64 23.25 -11.61
CA TRP A 80 15.83 23.86 -11.01
C TRP A 80 17.07 23.68 -11.90
N TYR A 81 17.28 22.49 -12.46
CA TYR A 81 18.36 22.23 -13.40
C TYR A 81 18.27 23.10 -14.67
N GLU A 82 17.07 23.28 -15.23
CA GLU A 82 16.84 24.18 -16.37
C GLU A 82 17.13 25.64 -16.02
N ALA A 83 16.67 26.11 -14.86
CA ALA A 83 16.93 27.47 -14.38
C ALA A 83 18.43 27.77 -14.18
N ARG A 84 19.24 26.72 -13.97
CA ARG A 84 20.69 26.79 -13.79
C ARG A 84 21.50 26.60 -15.08
N SER A 85 20.86 26.18 -16.17
CA SER A 85 21.55 25.85 -17.41
C SER A 85 22.15 27.09 -18.09
N PRO A 86 23.31 27.01 -18.77
CA PRO A 86 24.02 28.18 -19.32
C PRO A 86 23.23 29.03 -20.34
N GLY A 87 22.14 28.49 -20.90
CA GLY A 87 21.22 29.21 -21.79
C GLY A 87 20.04 29.90 -21.08
N ALA A 88 19.89 29.69 -19.76
CA ALA A 88 18.97 30.46 -18.94
C ALA A 88 19.46 31.91 -18.89
N ARG A 89 18.54 32.87 -18.98
CA ARG A 89 18.87 34.31 -18.99
C ARG A 89 19.74 34.62 -17.77
N THR A 90 21.01 34.91 -18.03
CA THR A 90 22.02 35.18 -17.02
C THR A 90 21.55 36.21 -16.00
N GLY A 91 21.53 35.84 -14.72
CA GLY A 91 21.84 36.80 -13.66
C GLY A 91 20.78 37.11 -12.60
N VAL A 92 19.70 36.34 -12.46
CA VAL A 92 18.74 36.60 -11.37
C VAL A 92 18.71 35.43 -10.39
N GLU A 93 19.43 35.54 -9.26
CA GLU A 93 19.31 34.57 -8.14
C GLU A 93 17.85 34.40 -7.66
N ALA A 94 16.99 35.38 -7.92
CA ALA A 94 15.55 35.28 -7.68
C ALA A 94 14.83 34.28 -8.62
N GLU A 95 15.33 34.04 -9.85
CA GLU A 95 14.78 33.04 -10.77
C GLU A 95 15.14 31.60 -10.35
N GLU A 96 16.27 31.39 -9.66
CA GLU A 96 16.67 30.06 -9.13
C GLU A 96 16.00 29.72 -7.79
N ARG A 97 15.69 30.74 -6.98
CA ARG A 97 15.13 30.55 -5.63
C ARG A 97 13.84 29.75 -5.61
N ALA A 98 12.86 30.11 -6.45
CA ALA A 98 11.55 29.46 -6.44
C ALA A 98 11.62 27.97 -6.87
N PRO A 99 12.33 27.59 -7.96
CA PRO A 99 12.57 26.18 -8.30
C PRO A 99 13.28 25.39 -7.21
N ARG A 100 14.28 26.00 -6.55
CA ARG A 100 15.00 25.37 -5.43
C ARG A 100 14.09 25.10 -4.24
N GLU A 101 13.34 26.11 -3.78
CA GLU A 101 12.40 25.97 -2.66
C GLU A 101 11.32 24.92 -2.97
N ALA A 102 10.85 24.84 -4.22
CA ALA A 102 9.92 23.81 -4.66
C ALA A 102 10.54 22.40 -4.61
N ALA A 103 11.82 22.26 -4.98
CA ALA A 103 12.53 20.98 -4.91
C ALA A 103 12.77 20.53 -3.46
N GLU A 104 13.19 21.44 -2.57
CA GLU A 104 13.36 21.18 -1.13
C GLU A 104 12.04 20.76 -0.49
N LYS A 105 10.94 21.48 -0.75
CA LYS A 105 9.61 21.11 -0.28
C LYS A 105 9.19 19.73 -0.77
N ALA A 106 9.35 19.45 -2.06
CA ALA A 106 8.97 18.17 -2.63
C ALA A 106 9.81 17.00 -2.09
N ARG A 107 11.09 17.25 -1.76
CA ARG A 107 11.96 16.28 -1.08
C ARG A 107 11.42 15.96 0.31
N ASP A 108 11.08 16.97 1.10
CA ASP A 108 10.62 16.77 2.47
C ASP A 108 9.25 16.05 2.50
N GLU A 109 8.34 16.39 1.58
CA GLU A 109 7.07 15.67 1.39
C GLU A 109 7.31 14.20 0.97
N LEU A 110 8.23 13.96 0.03
CA LEU A 110 8.60 12.60 -0.37
C LEU A 110 9.20 11.79 0.78
N ASN A 111 10.06 12.40 1.61
CA ASN A 111 10.65 11.76 2.77
C ASN A 111 9.60 11.38 3.81
N ALA A 112 8.62 12.24 4.06
CA ALA A 112 7.50 11.94 4.95
C ALA A 112 6.69 10.75 4.42
N ALA A 113 6.31 10.77 3.13
CA ALA A 113 5.58 9.66 2.52
C ALA A 113 6.40 8.35 2.47
N TYR A 114 7.72 8.43 2.30
CA TYR A 114 8.60 7.27 2.38
C TYR A 114 8.63 6.66 3.79
N ALA A 115 8.72 7.50 4.82
CA ALA A 115 8.71 7.07 6.21
C ALA A 115 7.38 6.42 6.64
N GLU A 116 6.26 6.89 6.10
CA GLU A 116 4.96 6.24 6.30
C GLU A 116 4.88 4.92 5.51
N ALA A 117 5.30 4.92 4.24
CA ALA A 117 5.21 3.76 3.38
C ALA A 117 6.00 2.56 3.90
N GLN A 118 7.17 2.75 4.52
CA GLN A 118 7.98 1.65 5.05
C GLN A 118 7.23 0.76 6.08
N LEU A 119 6.13 1.26 6.67
CA LEU A 119 5.30 0.51 7.63
C LEU A 119 4.19 -0.32 6.97
N ALA A 120 3.91 -0.10 5.69
CA ALA A 120 2.73 -0.65 5.00
C ALA A 120 3.05 -1.43 3.72
N VAL A 121 4.13 -1.05 3.03
CA VAL A 121 4.48 -1.59 1.71
C VAL A 121 5.33 -2.85 1.81
N SER A 122 5.40 -3.62 0.71
CA SER A 122 6.28 -4.78 0.65
C SER A 122 7.75 -4.38 0.50
N ASP A 123 8.67 -5.25 0.94
CA ASP A 123 10.12 -5.06 0.82
C ASP A 123 10.56 -4.85 -0.63
N GLU A 124 9.86 -5.47 -1.58
CA GLU A 124 10.16 -5.33 -3.00
C GLU A 124 9.84 -3.92 -3.51
N VAL A 125 8.69 -3.36 -3.11
CA VAL A 125 8.35 -1.96 -3.42
C VAL A 125 9.32 -1.02 -2.72
N LEU A 126 9.62 -1.26 -1.45
CA LEU A 126 10.54 -0.41 -0.69
C LEU A 126 11.90 -0.36 -1.37
N THR A 127 12.45 -1.50 -1.76
CA THR A 127 13.72 -1.61 -2.51
C THR A 127 13.69 -0.83 -3.82
N ALA A 128 12.61 -0.95 -4.59
CA ALA A 128 12.47 -0.23 -5.86
C ALA A 128 12.41 1.30 -5.64
N VAL A 129 11.73 1.74 -4.59
CA VAL A 129 11.64 3.17 -4.23
C VAL A 129 12.97 3.68 -3.69
N SER A 130 13.71 2.93 -2.86
CA SER A 130 15.04 3.35 -2.41
C SER A 130 16.00 3.59 -3.58
N ARG A 131 15.95 2.72 -4.61
CA ARG A 131 16.74 2.88 -5.85
C ARG A 131 16.35 4.10 -6.68
N LEU A 132 15.12 4.59 -6.53
CA LEU A 132 14.64 5.84 -7.13
C LEU A 132 15.04 7.06 -6.30
N VAL A 133 14.92 6.97 -4.99
CA VAL A 133 15.19 8.08 -4.07
C VAL A 133 16.67 8.48 -4.10
N LEU A 134 17.59 7.51 -4.19
CA LEU A 134 19.04 7.78 -4.26
C LEU A 134 19.45 8.75 -5.39
N PRO A 135 19.12 8.51 -6.69
CA PRO A 135 19.49 9.45 -7.74
C PRO A 135 18.80 10.82 -7.58
N LEU A 136 17.59 10.90 -7.03
CA LEU A 136 16.92 12.18 -6.75
C LEU A 136 17.73 13.01 -5.73
N PHE A 137 18.21 12.38 -4.65
CA PHE A 137 19.08 13.03 -3.68
C PHE A 137 20.40 13.50 -4.29
N ARG A 138 21.03 12.66 -5.14
CA ARG A 138 22.30 13.03 -5.81
C ARG A 138 22.13 14.22 -6.74
N ILE A 139 21.02 14.29 -7.48
CA ILE A 139 20.69 15.44 -8.33
C ILE A 139 20.56 16.70 -7.49
N GLN A 140 19.81 16.63 -6.39
CA GLN A 140 19.67 17.77 -5.50
C GLN A 140 21.02 18.23 -4.94
N GLU A 141 21.82 17.31 -4.41
CA GLU A 141 23.16 17.61 -3.87
C GLU A 141 24.08 18.24 -4.94
N ALA A 142 24.01 17.74 -6.17
CA ALA A 142 24.77 18.28 -7.30
C ALA A 142 24.30 19.68 -7.73
N LEU A 143 23.02 20.02 -7.55
CA LEU A 143 22.47 21.36 -7.79
C LEU A 143 22.80 22.34 -6.65
N GLU A 144 22.79 21.87 -5.40
CA GLU A 144 23.17 22.65 -4.21
C GLU A 144 24.65 23.03 -4.21
N LYS A 145 25.52 22.06 -4.53
CA LYS A 145 26.94 22.32 -4.76
C LYS A 145 27.03 23.09 -6.07
N ARG A 146 27.57 24.32 -6.06
CA ARG A 146 27.90 25.06 -7.30
C ARG A 146 29.05 24.36 -8.04
N SER A 147 28.87 23.12 -8.45
CA SER A 147 29.87 22.31 -9.11
C SER A 147 30.16 22.95 -10.47
N SER A 148 31.44 23.26 -10.72
CA SER A 148 31.88 23.74 -12.02
C SER A 148 31.52 22.71 -13.12
N PRO A 149 31.28 23.15 -14.37
CA PRO A 149 31.05 22.22 -15.46
C PRO A 149 32.27 21.29 -15.59
N GLY A 150 32.11 20.00 -15.28
CA GLY A 150 33.14 18.97 -15.50
C GLY A 150 33.67 18.21 -14.29
N GLU A 151 33.32 18.57 -13.04
CA GLU A 151 33.80 17.86 -11.82
C GLU A 151 32.71 17.13 -11.02
N GLY A 152 31.47 17.10 -11.51
CA GLY A 152 30.34 16.41 -10.86
C GLY A 152 29.75 15.28 -11.71
N GLU A 153 29.04 14.37 -11.06
CA GLU A 153 28.16 13.37 -11.70
C GLU A 153 27.21 14.11 -12.69
N ASP A 154 27.08 13.64 -13.93
CA ASP A 154 26.28 14.34 -14.94
C ASP A 154 24.81 14.37 -14.52
N ILE A 155 24.31 15.56 -14.17
CA ILE A 155 22.93 15.77 -13.73
C ILE A 155 21.93 15.30 -14.80
N ALA A 156 22.26 15.44 -16.09
CA ALA A 156 21.39 14.96 -17.17
C ALA A 156 21.30 13.43 -17.17
N GLU A 157 22.42 12.73 -16.96
CA GLU A 157 22.45 11.28 -16.82
C GLU A 157 21.65 10.81 -15.60
N LEU A 158 21.83 11.47 -14.45
CA LEU A 158 21.07 11.19 -13.23
C LEU A 158 19.57 11.43 -13.40
N MET A 159 19.17 12.51 -14.10
CA MET A 159 17.77 12.78 -14.43
C MET A 159 17.18 11.67 -15.30
N GLY A 160 17.96 11.15 -16.27
CA GLY A 160 17.61 9.99 -17.08
C GLY A 160 17.47 8.71 -16.26
N LEU A 161 18.40 8.45 -15.34
CA LEU A 161 18.35 7.33 -14.41
C LEU A 161 17.12 7.41 -13.50
N ALA A 162 16.87 8.57 -12.87
CA ALA A 162 15.69 8.79 -12.03
C ALA A 162 14.39 8.56 -12.80
N SER A 163 14.32 8.98 -14.08
CA SER A 163 13.17 8.72 -14.96
C SER A 163 12.94 7.23 -15.21
N ARG A 164 14.01 6.43 -15.38
CA ARG A 164 13.90 4.96 -15.48
C ARG A 164 13.44 4.35 -14.15
N ARG A 165 14.04 4.74 -13.03
CA ARG A 165 13.65 4.25 -11.70
C ARG A 165 12.21 4.62 -11.30
N LEU A 166 11.71 5.78 -11.75
CA LEU A 166 10.29 6.16 -11.61
C LEU A 166 9.36 5.20 -12.34
N TYR A 167 9.78 4.69 -13.49
CA TYR A 167 9.02 3.67 -14.22
C TYR A 167 9.07 2.34 -13.47
N GLU A 168 10.27 1.88 -13.09
CA GLU A 168 10.46 0.62 -12.37
C GLU A 168 9.65 0.57 -11.07
N ALA A 169 9.78 1.59 -10.21
CA ALA A 169 9.02 1.67 -8.96
C ALA A 169 7.51 1.59 -9.19
N ARG A 170 6.99 2.26 -10.24
CA ARG A 170 5.59 2.19 -10.62
C ARG A 170 5.18 0.77 -11.04
N GLN A 171 6.00 0.07 -11.81
CA GLN A 171 5.66 -1.29 -12.24
C GLN A 171 5.70 -2.28 -11.07
N VAL A 172 6.68 -2.15 -10.18
CA VAL A 172 6.74 -2.97 -8.95
C VAL A 172 5.49 -2.74 -8.10
N MET A 173 5.09 -1.48 -7.85
CA MET A 173 3.84 -1.16 -7.13
C MET A 173 2.60 -1.78 -7.80
N ARG A 174 2.51 -1.71 -9.14
CA ARG A 174 1.38 -2.28 -9.88
C ARG A 174 1.37 -3.81 -9.81
N ARG A 175 2.54 -4.45 -9.83
CA ARG A 175 2.66 -5.90 -9.69
C ARG A 175 2.32 -6.35 -8.27
N ASP A 176 2.77 -5.60 -7.26
CA ASP A 176 2.43 -5.85 -5.85
C ASP A 176 0.91 -5.81 -5.60
N LEU A 177 0.20 -4.89 -6.27
CA LEU A 177 -1.28 -4.84 -6.26
C LEU A 177 -1.96 -5.89 -7.16
N GLY A 178 -1.21 -6.73 -7.88
CA GLY A 178 -1.76 -7.70 -8.83
C GLY A 178 -2.39 -7.07 -10.10
N ILE A 179 -2.07 -5.81 -10.41
CA ILE A 179 -2.67 -5.04 -11.52
C ILE A 179 -1.95 -5.28 -12.84
N SER A 180 -0.64 -5.53 -12.83
CA SER A 180 0.17 -5.55 -14.05
C SER A 180 1.22 -6.65 -14.07
N GLN A 181 1.42 -7.22 -15.27
CA GLN A 181 2.52 -8.13 -15.61
C GLN A 181 3.50 -7.51 -16.62
N LEU A 182 3.45 -6.18 -16.80
CA LEU A 182 4.40 -5.50 -17.68
C LEU A 182 5.83 -5.65 -17.16
N PRO A 183 6.85 -5.63 -18.05
CA PRO A 183 8.23 -5.62 -17.63
C PRO A 183 8.50 -4.49 -16.63
N VAL A 184 9.30 -4.79 -15.59
CA VAL A 184 9.70 -3.78 -14.61
C VAL A 184 10.64 -2.76 -15.24
N GLU A 185 11.47 -3.20 -16.17
CA GLU A 185 12.37 -2.33 -16.94
C GLU A 185 11.62 -1.57 -18.02
N ARG A 186 11.98 -0.30 -18.20
CA ARG A 186 11.37 0.57 -19.23
C ARG A 186 11.78 0.06 -20.62
N PRO A 187 10.83 -0.30 -21.51
CA PRO A 187 11.13 -0.63 -22.90
C PRO A 187 11.75 0.58 -23.64
N GLU A 188 12.68 0.33 -24.56
CA GLU A 188 13.38 1.40 -25.31
C GLU A 188 12.46 2.33 -26.13
N ASP A 189 11.26 1.85 -26.48
CA ASP A 189 10.26 2.60 -27.26
C ASP A 189 9.16 3.23 -26.40
N HIS A 190 9.29 3.18 -25.08
CA HIS A 190 8.25 3.70 -24.19
C HIS A 190 8.20 5.24 -24.20
N GLY A 191 7.17 5.79 -24.85
CA GLY A 191 6.94 7.24 -24.94
C GLY A 191 7.33 7.89 -26.27
N LYS A 192 7.79 7.10 -27.26
CA LYS A 192 7.94 7.56 -28.64
C LYS A 192 6.58 7.41 -29.35
N ARG A 193 5.79 8.48 -29.44
CA ARG A 193 4.63 8.60 -30.32
C ARG A 193 4.63 9.97 -30.96
#